data_AF-A0A7C7V7H8-F1
#
_entry.id   AF-A0A7C7V7H8-F1
#
_cell.length_a   1.000
_cell.length_b   1.000
_cell.length_c   1.000
_cell.angle_alpha   90.00
_cell.angle_beta   90.00
_cell.angle_gamma   90.00
#
_symmetry.space_group_name_H-M   'P 1'
#
loop_
_entity.id
_entity.type
_entity.pdbx_description
1 polymer ?
#
loop_
_entity_poly.entity_id
_entity_poly.type
_entity_poly.pdbx_seq_one_letter_code
_entity_poly.pdbx_strand_id
1 'polypeptide(L)'
;MTQGKRISATAAWGLIVLALIPMLVLPPKAADDFSTLLLPILAWAAVALNYWVLRHLHPTLPDYRLVRLLLPASILWALGETTWGVLHFLDMETDPSVADIFWLLGNATFLYALGSALRWYPQRQSPSLRRLQWGVLLGILLLSSYFVLWPMAQAFTLEDWKDFFPAMLYPIMDAALLMAVASLTLRMRRGQLWRPWMLIALSVAAASLADLLYIYLDWNDLYYTSQALWLSRLTDWLFLVDYILYGWGMVELRRAWRQMTRLGAPGPRPVQRPKTFTNALGLLYLDQEDRVIGFAGVLWEQGAHPPALEKPVREAWPESTAQENWQVLLNTLRLEGKLFPSALSLPARDDQRMTCWISSVAIAPGGTYEGANLLLRGYQPGLFDPFLGLSPESTGLARFLARETGVTIPDYRQAMHDYVQGLWRALMLTLTQQFGPERTQEVVHEIQQAHEETFQLTPQHIRLTEPAAAEPNLEALRRLYQELLNDLQRQAARLLSPPVALHEMTKAESRMEDSLLWMAEELGLRFRS
;
A
#
# COMPACT_ATOMS: atom_id res chain seq x y z
N MET A 1 12.85 6.20 -25.48
CA MET A 1 11.55 5.49 -25.37
C MET A 1 11.52 4.37 -26.39
N THR A 2 11.84 3.15 -25.99
CA THR A 2 11.77 1.98 -26.86
C THR A 2 10.30 1.58 -27.02
N GLN A 3 9.87 1.36 -28.27
CA GLN A 3 8.57 0.79 -28.64
C GLN A 3 8.44 -0.64 -28.07
N GLY A 4 8.27 -0.75 -26.76
CA GLY A 4 7.85 -1.99 -26.12
C GLY A 4 6.48 -2.33 -26.69
N LYS A 5 6.47 -3.25 -27.66
CA LYS A 5 5.30 -3.73 -28.41
C LYS A 5 4.08 -3.72 -27.49
N ARG A 6 3.20 -2.74 -27.69
CA ARG A 6 1.84 -2.78 -27.15
C ARG A 6 1.30 -4.11 -27.69
N ILE A 7 1.11 -5.12 -26.84
CA ILE A 7 0.09 -6.14 -27.13
C ILE A 7 -1.19 -5.30 -27.10
N SER A 8 -1.54 -4.79 -28.28
CA SER A 8 -2.49 -3.71 -28.43
C SER A 8 -3.86 -4.24 -28.10
N ALA A 9 -4.77 -3.37 -27.67
CA ALA A 9 -6.20 -3.70 -27.60
C ALA A 9 -6.68 -4.41 -28.87
N THR A 10 -6.05 -4.13 -30.02
CA THR A 10 -6.29 -4.83 -31.30
C THR A 10 -6.07 -6.34 -31.26
N ALA A 11 -5.14 -6.87 -30.44
CA ALA A 11 -4.94 -8.31 -30.32
C ALA A 11 -6.09 -8.97 -29.54
N ALA A 12 -6.54 -8.36 -28.45
CA ALA A 12 -7.69 -8.85 -27.69
C ALA A 12 -8.99 -8.73 -28.52
N TRP A 13 -9.19 -7.60 -29.21
CA TRP A 13 -10.29 -7.44 -30.18
C TRP A 13 -10.19 -8.45 -31.32
N GLY A 14 -8.99 -8.72 -31.83
CA GLY A 14 -8.74 -9.75 -32.83
C GLY A 14 -9.20 -11.13 -32.35
N LEU A 15 -8.90 -11.50 -31.10
CA LEU A 15 -9.36 -12.75 -30.50
C LEU A 15 -10.90 -12.78 -30.34
N ILE A 16 -11.53 -11.71 -29.88
CA ILE A 16 -13.00 -11.63 -29.76
C ILE A 16 -13.68 -11.81 -31.13
N VAL A 17 -13.16 -11.13 -32.16
CA VAL A 17 -13.70 -11.25 -33.52
C VAL A 17 -13.43 -12.64 -34.11
N LEU A 18 -12.22 -13.19 -33.89
CA LEU A 18 -11.89 -14.55 -34.33
C LEU A 18 -12.71 -15.62 -33.62
N ALA A 19 -13.15 -15.39 -32.37
CA ALA A 19 -14.08 -16.27 -31.68
C ALA A 19 -15.50 -16.17 -32.24
N LEU A 20 -15.92 -14.99 -32.71
CA LEU A 20 -17.25 -14.75 -33.28
C LEU A 20 -17.43 -15.36 -34.68
N ILE A 21 -16.41 -15.30 -35.54
CA ILE A 21 -16.53 -15.73 -36.95
C ILE A 21 -16.97 -17.20 -37.09
N PRO A 22 -16.35 -18.18 -36.39
CA PRO A 22 -16.79 -19.57 -36.43
C PRO A 22 -18.23 -19.74 -35.95
N MET A 23 -18.63 -19.01 -34.90
CA MET A 23 -20.01 -19.06 -34.38
C MET A 23 -21.05 -18.56 -35.39
N LEU A 24 -20.68 -17.67 -36.30
CA LEU A 24 -21.59 -17.18 -37.33
C LEU A 24 -21.65 -18.09 -38.56
N VAL A 25 -20.52 -18.70 -38.94
CA VAL A 25 -20.37 -19.39 -40.22
C VAL A 25 -20.58 -20.91 -40.13
N LEU A 26 -20.23 -21.53 -38.99
CA LEU A 26 -20.29 -22.98 -38.86
C LEU A 26 -21.75 -23.48 -38.77
N PRO A 27 -22.03 -24.72 -39.24
CA PRO A 27 -23.27 -25.43 -38.93
C PRO A 27 -23.50 -25.53 -37.41
N PRO A 28 -24.77 -25.65 -36.93
CA PRO A 28 -25.10 -25.67 -35.49
C PRO A 28 -24.19 -26.57 -34.64
N LYS A 29 -24.15 -27.88 -34.94
CA LYS A 29 -23.31 -28.84 -34.21
C LYS A 29 -21.82 -28.51 -34.25
N ALA A 30 -21.31 -28.03 -35.39
CA ALA A 30 -19.91 -27.68 -35.51
C ALA A 30 -19.56 -26.37 -34.76
N ALA A 31 -20.52 -25.46 -34.59
CA ALA A 31 -20.34 -24.27 -33.76
C ALA A 31 -20.27 -24.66 -32.28
N ASP A 32 -21.18 -25.54 -31.84
CA ASP A 32 -21.23 -26.09 -30.49
C ASP A 32 -19.94 -26.85 -30.12
N ASP A 33 -19.54 -27.82 -30.95
CA ASP A 33 -18.27 -28.55 -30.80
C ASP A 33 -17.06 -27.59 -30.77
N PHE A 34 -17.12 -26.49 -31.53
CA PHE A 34 -16.06 -25.49 -31.56
C PHE A 34 -15.99 -24.66 -30.27
N SER A 35 -17.12 -24.19 -29.71
CA SER A 35 -17.15 -23.50 -28.40
C SER A 35 -16.61 -24.42 -27.33
N THR A 36 -17.15 -25.64 -27.27
CA THR A 36 -16.82 -26.62 -26.24
C THR A 36 -15.34 -27.02 -26.26
N LEU A 37 -14.71 -27.08 -27.44
CA LEU A 37 -13.28 -27.28 -27.55
C LEU A 37 -12.45 -26.05 -27.14
N LEU A 38 -12.92 -24.85 -27.47
CA LEU A 38 -12.16 -23.61 -27.28
C LEU A 38 -12.19 -23.11 -25.83
N LEU A 39 -13.31 -23.32 -25.12
CA LEU A 39 -13.49 -22.87 -23.74
C LEU A 39 -12.38 -23.38 -22.77
N PRO A 40 -12.04 -24.69 -22.73
CA PRO A 40 -10.94 -25.18 -21.89
C PRO A 40 -9.61 -24.50 -22.21
N ILE A 41 -9.31 -24.26 -23.49
CA ILE A 41 -8.07 -23.63 -23.92
C ILE A 41 -7.97 -22.19 -23.39
N LEU A 42 -9.07 -21.43 -23.51
CA LEU A 42 -9.14 -20.05 -23.01
C LEU A 42 -9.09 -19.99 -21.49
N ALA A 43 -9.77 -20.90 -20.79
CA ALA A 43 -9.75 -20.98 -19.34
C ALA A 43 -8.34 -21.30 -18.80
N TRP A 44 -7.63 -22.26 -19.41
CA TRP A 44 -6.23 -22.54 -19.06
C TRP A 44 -5.28 -21.38 -19.42
N ALA A 45 -5.53 -20.66 -20.51
CA ALA A 45 -4.79 -19.44 -20.83
C ALA A 45 -5.01 -18.35 -19.77
N ALA A 46 -6.24 -18.19 -19.28
CA ALA A 46 -6.57 -17.29 -18.17
C ALA A 46 -5.84 -17.68 -16.87
N VAL A 47 -5.77 -18.98 -16.53
CA VAL A 47 -4.97 -19.49 -15.40
C VAL A 47 -3.49 -19.12 -15.57
N ALA A 48 -2.91 -19.36 -16.75
CA ALA A 48 -1.52 -19.06 -17.04
C ALA A 48 -1.22 -17.56 -16.92
N LEU A 49 -2.13 -16.70 -17.40
CA LEU A 49 -2.01 -15.25 -17.25
C LEU A 49 -2.11 -14.82 -15.78
N ASN A 50 -3.08 -15.34 -15.03
CA ASN A 50 -3.25 -15.07 -13.61
C ASN A 50 -1.97 -15.45 -12.81
N TYR A 51 -1.45 -16.65 -13.04
CA TYR A 51 -0.19 -17.11 -12.45
C TYR A 51 1.02 -16.25 -12.87
N TRP A 52 1.08 -15.82 -14.12
CA TRP A 52 2.11 -14.91 -14.60
C TRP A 52 2.04 -13.54 -13.91
N VAL A 53 0.85 -12.99 -13.69
CA VAL A 53 0.68 -11.77 -12.87
C VAL A 53 1.21 -12.02 -11.46
N LEU A 54 0.78 -13.12 -10.82
CA LEU A 54 1.17 -13.47 -9.45
C LEU A 54 2.69 -13.50 -9.26
N ARG A 55 3.44 -14.14 -10.17
CA ARG A 55 4.91 -14.20 -10.10
C ARG A 55 5.61 -12.84 -10.19
N HIS A 56 4.95 -11.84 -10.74
CA HIS A 56 5.53 -10.49 -10.93
C HIS A 56 5.07 -9.50 -9.86
N LEU A 57 4.13 -9.87 -8.99
CA LEU A 57 3.68 -9.05 -7.87
C LEU A 57 4.55 -9.31 -6.63
N HIS A 58 4.88 -8.24 -5.91
CA HIS A 58 5.63 -8.35 -4.66
C HIS A 58 4.73 -8.93 -3.54
N PRO A 59 5.19 -9.90 -2.72
CA PRO A 59 4.35 -10.57 -1.72
C PRO A 59 3.71 -9.68 -0.64
N THR A 60 4.26 -8.49 -0.39
CA THR A 60 3.71 -7.54 0.59
C THR A 60 2.52 -6.75 0.07
N LEU A 61 2.21 -6.85 -1.23
CA LEU A 61 1.12 -6.12 -1.85
C LEU A 61 -0.26 -6.71 -1.50
N PRO A 62 -1.28 -5.88 -1.20
CA PRO A 62 -2.66 -6.36 -1.11
C PRO A 62 -3.10 -7.08 -2.39
N ASP A 63 -2.70 -6.57 -3.55
CA ASP A 63 -2.99 -7.20 -4.85
C ASP A 63 -2.31 -8.56 -5.05
N TYR A 64 -1.13 -8.79 -4.46
CA TYR A 64 -0.53 -10.13 -4.48
C TYR A 64 -1.44 -11.13 -3.76
N ARG A 65 -1.98 -10.75 -2.59
CA ARG A 65 -2.91 -11.61 -1.85
C ARG A 65 -4.19 -11.86 -2.64
N LEU A 66 -4.70 -10.84 -3.32
CA LEU A 66 -5.89 -10.92 -4.14
C LEU A 66 -5.69 -11.86 -5.34
N VAL A 67 -4.68 -11.61 -6.16
CA VAL A 67 -4.36 -12.45 -7.33
C VAL A 67 -4.07 -13.89 -6.90
N ARG A 68 -3.40 -14.08 -5.75
CA ARG A 68 -3.19 -15.42 -5.18
C ARG A 68 -4.50 -16.13 -4.84
N LEU A 69 -5.52 -15.41 -4.36
CA LEU A 69 -6.84 -15.97 -4.08
C LEU A 69 -7.68 -16.17 -5.35
N LEU A 70 -7.47 -15.37 -6.40
CA LEU A 70 -8.13 -15.56 -7.70
C LEU A 70 -7.57 -16.76 -8.47
N LEU A 71 -6.30 -17.12 -8.26
CA LEU A 71 -5.67 -18.26 -8.94
C LEU A 71 -6.43 -19.59 -8.75
N PRO A 72 -6.73 -20.05 -7.51
CA PRO A 72 -7.49 -21.29 -7.34
C PRO A 72 -8.89 -21.22 -7.96
N ALA A 73 -9.57 -20.06 -7.92
CA ALA A 73 -10.85 -19.89 -8.60
C ALA A 73 -10.73 -20.12 -10.13
N SER A 74 -9.73 -19.51 -10.78
CA SER A 74 -9.50 -19.73 -12.21
C SER A 74 -9.09 -21.16 -12.55
N ILE A 75 -8.37 -21.86 -11.66
CA ILE A 75 -8.04 -23.28 -11.86
C ILE A 75 -9.30 -24.13 -11.80
N LEU A 76 -10.19 -23.87 -10.83
CA LEU A 76 -11.46 -24.57 -10.71
C LEU A 76 -12.33 -24.36 -11.95
N TRP A 77 -12.48 -23.13 -12.44
CA TRP A 77 -13.18 -22.88 -13.71
C TRP A 77 -12.57 -23.63 -14.88
N ALA A 78 -11.24 -23.60 -15.06
CA ALA A 78 -10.57 -24.34 -16.13
C ALA A 78 -10.76 -25.86 -16.03
N LEU A 79 -10.83 -26.40 -14.81
CA LEU A 79 -11.18 -27.80 -14.59
C LEU A 79 -12.64 -28.07 -14.98
N GLY A 80 -13.57 -27.18 -14.61
CA GLY A 80 -14.98 -27.23 -15.04
C GLY A 80 -15.12 -27.30 -16.56
N GLU A 81 -14.52 -26.34 -17.28
CA GLU A 81 -14.53 -26.35 -18.76
C GLU A 81 -13.94 -27.63 -19.34
N THR A 82 -12.80 -28.08 -18.80
CA THR A 82 -12.14 -29.30 -19.28
C THR A 82 -13.02 -30.53 -19.05
N THR A 83 -13.66 -30.63 -17.88
CA THR A 83 -14.58 -31.72 -17.56
C THR A 83 -15.81 -31.68 -18.46
N TRP A 84 -16.44 -30.53 -18.64
CA TRP A 84 -17.57 -30.36 -19.56
C TRP A 84 -17.22 -30.76 -20.99
N GLY A 85 -16.11 -30.24 -21.51
CA GLY A 85 -15.66 -30.58 -22.86
C GLY A 85 -15.39 -32.07 -23.06
N VAL A 86 -14.83 -32.75 -22.05
CA VAL A 86 -14.64 -34.22 -22.11
C VAL A 86 -15.97 -34.95 -22.10
N LEU A 87 -16.94 -34.54 -21.27
CA LEU A 87 -18.26 -35.18 -21.21
C LEU A 87 -19.03 -35.00 -22.52
N HIS A 88 -19.00 -33.79 -23.09
CA HIS A 88 -19.60 -33.46 -24.38
C HIS A 88 -19.09 -34.37 -25.50
N PHE A 89 -17.77 -34.46 -25.69
CA PHE A 89 -17.20 -35.29 -26.77
C PHE A 89 -17.33 -36.80 -26.56
N LEU A 90 -17.74 -37.23 -25.36
CA LEU A 90 -18.06 -38.63 -25.07
C LEU A 90 -19.56 -38.92 -25.15
N ASP A 91 -20.39 -37.94 -25.49
CA ASP A 91 -21.86 -38.00 -25.42
C ASP A 91 -22.34 -38.45 -24.02
N MET A 92 -21.65 -37.97 -22.96
CA MET A 92 -21.90 -38.28 -21.54
C MET A 92 -22.38 -37.06 -20.76
N GLU A 93 -23.06 -36.13 -21.43
CA GLU A 93 -23.69 -34.97 -20.79
C GLU A 93 -24.75 -35.44 -19.80
N THR A 94 -24.59 -35.04 -18.53
CA THR A 94 -25.53 -35.32 -17.45
C THR A 94 -25.69 -34.08 -16.64
N ASP A 95 -26.90 -33.61 -16.42
CA ASP A 95 -27.17 -32.47 -15.56
C ASP A 95 -27.77 -32.91 -14.22
N PRO A 96 -27.23 -32.43 -13.07
CA PRO A 96 -25.96 -31.72 -12.94
C PRO A 96 -24.76 -32.64 -13.18
N SER A 97 -23.69 -32.07 -13.73
CA SER A 97 -22.45 -32.78 -14.06
C SER A 97 -21.39 -32.61 -12.97
N VAL A 98 -20.27 -33.32 -13.11
CA VAL A 98 -19.07 -33.06 -12.29
C VAL A 98 -18.47 -31.68 -12.58
N ALA A 99 -18.69 -31.11 -13.78
CA ALA A 99 -18.22 -29.77 -14.12
C ALA A 99 -18.89 -28.69 -13.23
N ASP A 100 -20.16 -28.87 -12.88
CA ASP A 100 -20.90 -27.96 -12.00
C ASP A 100 -20.27 -27.78 -10.63
N ILE A 101 -19.74 -28.86 -10.07
CA ILE A 101 -19.03 -28.80 -8.78
C ILE A 101 -17.82 -27.87 -8.91
N PHE A 102 -17.07 -27.95 -10.00
CA PHE A 102 -15.91 -27.11 -10.23
C PHE A 102 -16.30 -25.65 -10.48
N TRP A 103 -17.32 -25.38 -11.31
CA TRP A 103 -17.78 -24.01 -11.57
C TRP A 103 -18.33 -23.34 -10.31
N LEU A 104 -19.19 -24.02 -9.54
CA LEU A 104 -19.74 -23.49 -8.29
C LEU A 104 -18.65 -23.25 -7.23
N LEU A 105 -17.71 -24.18 -7.05
CA LEU A 105 -16.57 -23.96 -6.14
C LEU A 105 -15.64 -22.83 -6.62
N GLY A 106 -15.46 -22.69 -7.94
CA GLY A 106 -14.76 -21.58 -8.56
C GLY A 106 -15.42 -20.24 -8.20
N ASN A 107 -16.74 -20.15 -8.39
CA ASN A 107 -17.55 -18.97 -8.06
C ASN A 107 -17.45 -18.62 -6.56
N ALA A 108 -17.54 -19.61 -5.67
CA ALA A 108 -17.43 -19.39 -4.22
C ALA A 108 -16.04 -18.87 -3.84
N THR A 109 -14.98 -19.46 -4.43
CA THR A 109 -13.60 -19.06 -4.20
C THR A 109 -13.33 -17.65 -4.72
N PHE A 110 -13.88 -17.31 -5.90
CA PHE A 110 -13.78 -15.98 -6.48
C PHE A 110 -14.50 -14.93 -5.62
N LEU A 111 -15.70 -15.24 -5.15
CA LEU A 111 -16.47 -14.37 -4.26
C LEU A 111 -15.73 -14.12 -2.94
N TYR A 112 -15.08 -15.15 -2.37
CA TYR A 112 -14.23 -15.00 -1.19
C TYR A 112 -13.03 -14.07 -1.46
N ALA A 113 -12.39 -14.19 -2.63
CA ALA A 113 -11.30 -13.31 -3.04
C ALA A 113 -11.76 -11.84 -3.15
N LEU A 114 -12.90 -11.60 -3.81
CA LEU A 114 -13.49 -10.26 -3.94
C LEU A 114 -13.92 -9.69 -2.58
N GLY A 115 -14.57 -10.50 -1.73
CA GLY A 115 -14.98 -10.10 -0.39
C GLY A 115 -13.78 -9.69 0.47
N SER A 116 -12.66 -10.41 0.34
CA SER A 116 -11.40 -10.06 0.98
C SER A 116 -10.83 -8.75 0.44
N ALA A 117 -10.84 -8.56 -0.89
CA ALA A 117 -10.40 -7.32 -1.53
C ALA A 117 -11.21 -6.11 -1.05
N LEU A 118 -12.53 -6.24 -0.93
CA LEU A 118 -13.40 -5.17 -0.44
C LEU A 118 -13.09 -4.76 1.00
N ARG A 119 -12.46 -5.63 1.81
CA ARG A 119 -11.96 -5.28 3.15
C ARG A 119 -10.62 -4.54 3.08
N TRP A 120 -9.74 -4.92 2.16
CA TRP A 120 -8.42 -4.30 1.99
C TRP A 120 -8.47 -2.93 1.30
N TYR A 121 -9.52 -2.67 0.54
CA TYR A 121 -9.76 -1.39 -0.14
C TYR A 121 -10.98 -0.67 0.45
N PRO A 122 -10.87 -0.06 1.66
CA PRO A 122 -12.00 0.49 2.41
C PRO A 122 -12.58 1.80 1.86
N GLN A 123 -12.27 2.17 0.61
CA GLN A 123 -12.79 3.38 0.01
C GLN A 123 -14.32 3.34 -0.04
N ARG A 124 -14.95 4.37 0.54
CA ARG A 124 -16.41 4.48 0.55
C ARG A 124 -16.88 4.91 -0.84
N GLN A 125 -17.80 4.15 -1.40
CA GLN A 125 -18.51 4.55 -2.60
C GLN A 125 -19.41 5.74 -2.31
N SER A 126 -19.57 6.64 -3.29
CA SER A 126 -20.56 7.71 -3.19
C SER A 126 -21.98 7.11 -3.05
N PRO A 127 -22.89 7.73 -2.27
CA PRO A 127 -24.25 7.22 -2.09
C PRO A 127 -25.03 7.07 -3.40
N SER A 128 -24.78 7.91 -4.41
CA SER A 128 -25.41 7.83 -5.74
C SER A 128 -24.95 6.59 -6.51
N LEU A 129 -23.64 6.34 -6.60
CA LEU A 129 -23.11 5.13 -7.25
C LEU A 129 -23.58 3.86 -6.55
N ARG A 130 -23.62 3.86 -5.21
CA ARG A 130 -24.15 2.74 -4.44
C ARG A 130 -25.63 2.49 -4.77
N ARG A 131 -26.46 3.54 -4.85
CA ARG A 131 -27.87 3.42 -5.25
C ARG A 131 -28.03 2.88 -6.67
N LEU A 132 -27.23 3.38 -7.61
CA LEU A 132 -27.23 2.88 -8.99
C LEU A 132 -26.86 1.40 -9.04
N GLN A 133 -25.81 1.00 -8.33
CA GLN A 133 -25.35 -0.38 -8.25
C GLN A 133 -26.43 -1.32 -7.69
N TRP A 134 -27.07 -0.93 -6.58
CA TRP A 134 -28.19 -1.70 -6.01
C TRP A 134 -29.41 -1.73 -6.94
N GLY A 135 -29.69 -0.63 -7.65
CA GLY A 135 -30.79 -0.58 -8.63
C GLY A 135 -30.54 -1.52 -9.81
N VAL A 136 -29.32 -1.56 -10.34
CA VAL A 136 -28.92 -2.49 -11.41
C VAL A 136 -28.99 -3.94 -10.91
N LEU A 137 -28.47 -4.25 -9.72
CA LEU A 137 -28.57 -5.59 -9.15
C LEU A 137 -30.02 -6.02 -8.95
N LEU A 138 -30.85 -5.14 -8.39
CA LEU A 138 -32.27 -5.42 -8.20
C LEU A 138 -32.96 -5.69 -9.55
N GLY A 139 -32.65 -4.91 -10.58
CA GLY A 139 -33.15 -5.13 -11.93
C GLY A 139 -32.76 -6.51 -12.47
N ILE A 140 -31.49 -6.90 -12.34
CA ILE A 140 -31.01 -8.23 -12.75
C ILE A 140 -31.73 -9.32 -11.97
N LEU A 141 -31.79 -9.22 -10.64
CA LEU A 141 -32.48 -10.20 -9.80
C LEU A 141 -33.96 -10.33 -10.16
N LEU A 142 -34.66 -9.24 -10.47
CA LEU A 142 -36.06 -9.28 -10.89
C LEU A 142 -36.21 -9.96 -12.25
N LEU A 143 -35.35 -9.64 -13.22
CA LEU A 143 -35.36 -10.27 -14.54
C LEU A 143 -35.05 -11.76 -14.45
N SER A 144 -33.97 -12.15 -13.75
CA SER A 144 -33.61 -13.55 -13.50
C SER A 144 -34.73 -14.27 -12.75
N SER A 145 -35.34 -13.63 -11.76
CA SER A 145 -36.46 -14.23 -11.03
C SER A 145 -37.66 -14.49 -11.93
N TYR A 146 -38.01 -13.53 -12.79
CA TYR A 146 -39.18 -13.64 -13.65
C TYR A 146 -38.98 -14.62 -14.81
N PHE A 147 -37.84 -14.55 -15.51
CA PHE A 147 -37.60 -15.35 -16.72
C PHE A 147 -37.00 -16.72 -16.44
N VAL A 148 -36.32 -16.91 -15.31
CA VAL A 148 -35.58 -18.15 -15.00
C VAL A 148 -36.14 -18.81 -13.75
N LEU A 149 -36.00 -18.18 -12.58
CA LEU A 149 -36.30 -18.83 -11.31
C LEU A 149 -37.80 -19.15 -11.14
N TRP A 150 -38.68 -18.29 -11.62
CA TRP A 150 -40.13 -18.49 -11.50
C TRP A 150 -40.64 -19.65 -12.36
N PRO A 151 -40.33 -19.73 -13.67
CA PRO A 151 -40.64 -20.91 -14.47
C PRO A 151 -40.08 -22.21 -13.89
N MET A 152 -38.82 -22.20 -13.43
CA MET A 152 -38.20 -23.36 -12.78
C MET A 152 -38.96 -23.77 -11.52
N ALA A 153 -39.34 -22.81 -10.67
CA ALA A 153 -40.09 -23.10 -9.44
C ALA A 153 -41.50 -23.63 -9.71
N GLN A 154 -42.14 -23.24 -10.82
CA GLN A 154 -43.45 -23.77 -11.22
C GLN A 154 -43.37 -25.20 -11.74
N ALA A 155 -42.27 -25.53 -12.42
CA ALA A 155 -42.02 -26.87 -12.96
C ALA A 155 -41.37 -27.83 -11.94
N PHE A 156 -40.94 -27.32 -10.78
CA PHE A 156 -40.25 -28.09 -9.76
C PHE A 156 -41.10 -29.25 -9.21
N THR A 157 -40.53 -30.45 -9.23
CA THR A 157 -41.01 -31.60 -8.46
C THR A 157 -39.96 -32.04 -7.43
N LEU A 158 -40.40 -32.77 -6.41
CA LEU A 158 -39.50 -33.32 -5.38
C LEU A 158 -38.47 -34.32 -5.94
N GLU A 159 -38.68 -34.86 -7.14
CA GLU A 159 -37.76 -35.78 -7.80
C GLU A 159 -36.59 -35.02 -8.44
N ASP A 160 -36.83 -33.79 -8.90
CA ASP A 160 -35.88 -32.94 -9.66
C ASP A 160 -34.97 -32.09 -8.75
N TRP A 161 -34.98 -32.32 -7.44
CA TRP A 161 -34.25 -31.46 -6.49
C TRP A 161 -32.75 -31.38 -6.75
N LYS A 162 -32.17 -32.45 -7.32
CA LYS A 162 -30.74 -32.50 -7.65
C LYS A 162 -30.36 -31.56 -8.79
N ASP A 163 -31.29 -31.30 -9.71
CA ASP A 163 -31.06 -30.50 -10.90
C ASP A 163 -31.47 -29.05 -10.62
N PHE A 164 -32.58 -28.90 -9.90
CA PHE A 164 -33.10 -27.61 -9.46
C PHE A 164 -32.11 -26.82 -8.58
N PHE A 165 -31.46 -27.47 -7.60
CA PHE A 165 -30.60 -26.76 -6.65
C PHE A 165 -29.35 -26.13 -7.29
N PRO A 166 -28.52 -26.86 -8.06
CA PRO A 166 -27.40 -26.30 -8.80
C PRO A 166 -27.83 -25.20 -9.75
N ALA A 167 -28.88 -25.43 -10.54
CA ALA A 167 -29.41 -24.44 -11.48
C ALA A 167 -29.89 -23.16 -10.79
N MET A 168 -30.45 -23.25 -9.57
CA MET A 168 -30.80 -22.08 -8.75
C MET A 168 -29.56 -21.36 -8.18
N LEU A 169 -28.49 -22.09 -7.86
CA LEU A 169 -27.28 -21.51 -7.27
C LEU A 169 -26.54 -20.59 -8.24
N TYR A 170 -26.52 -20.91 -9.54
CA TYR A 170 -25.83 -20.08 -10.54
C TYR A 170 -26.30 -18.61 -10.54
N PRO A 171 -27.60 -18.29 -10.76
CA PRO A 171 -28.08 -16.91 -10.73
C PRO A 171 -27.80 -16.17 -9.41
N ILE A 172 -27.84 -16.88 -8.28
CA ILE A 172 -27.60 -16.29 -6.95
C ILE A 172 -26.11 -15.94 -6.81
N MET A 173 -25.22 -16.87 -7.18
CA MET A 173 -23.78 -16.66 -7.10
C MET A 173 -23.31 -15.60 -8.10
N ASP A 174 -23.86 -15.59 -9.30
CA ASP A 174 -23.65 -14.57 -10.32
C ASP A 174 -24.01 -13.17 -9.83
N ALA A 175 -25.20 -13.02 -9.26
CA ALA A 175 -25.64 -11.74 -8.69
C ALA A 175 -24.68 -11.28 -7.58
N ALA A 176 -24.23 -12.19 -6.72
CA ALA A 176 -23.27 -11.90 -5.66
C ALA A 176 -21.89 -11.51 -6.21
N LEU A 177 -21.39 -12.23 -7.22
CA LEU A 177 -20.12 -11.97 -7.89
C LEU A 177 -20.15 -10.61 -8.60
N LEU A 178 -21.19 -10.36 -9.39
CA LEU A 178 -21.38 -9.09 -10.11
C LEU A 178 -21.45 -7.92 -9.13
N MET A 179 -22.18 -8.06 -8.02
CA MET A 179 -22.22 -7.06 -6.96
C MET A 179 -20.84 -6.83 -6.33
N ALA A 180 -20.09 -7.90 -6.04
CA ALA A 180 -18.78 -7.79 -5.41
C ALA A 180 -17.74 -7.15 -6.36
N VAL A 181 -17.70 -7.57 -7.62
CA VAL A 181 -16.72 -7.09 -8.61
C VAL A 181 -17.05 -5.67 -9.07
N ALA A 182 -18.34 -5.33 -9.27
CA ALA A 182 -18.76 -3.96 -9.54
C ALA A 182 -18.43 -3.06 -8.35
N SER A 183 -18.61 -3.55 -7.12
CA SER A 183 -18.26 -2.80 -5.92
C SER A 183 -16.78 -2.43 -5.92
N LEU A 184 -15.93 -3.41 -6.18
CA LEU A 184 -14.48 -3.25 -6.21
C LEU A 184 -14.04 -2.31 -7.34
N THR A 185 -14.59 -2.49 -8.53
CA THR A 185 -14.34 -1.63 -9.70
C THR A 185 -14.69 -0.17 -9.43
N LEU A 186 -15.88 0.08 -8.84
CA LEU A 186 -16.32 1.44 -8.51
C LEU A 186 -15.47 2.10 -7.42
N ARG A 187 -14.94 1.32 -6.47
CA ARG A 187 -13.96 1.83 -5.49
C ARG A 187 -12.67 2.24 -6.17
N MET A 188 -12.19 1.46 -7.14
CA MET A 188 -10.94 1.75 -7.84
C MET A 188 -11.06 2.76 -8.99
N ARG A 189 -12.24 3.34 -9.26
CA ARG A 189 -12.55 4.20 -10.43
C ARG A 189 -11.55 5.33 -10.69
N ARG A 190 -10.87 5.83 -9.65
CA ARG A 190 -9.97 6.99 -9.74
C ARG A 190 -8.48 6.63 -9.88
N GLY A 191 -8.11 5.35 -9.92
CA GLY A 191 -6.71 4.92 -9.95
C GLY A 191 -6.37 4.06 -11.17
N GLN A 192 -5.09 3.79 -11.39
CA GLN A 192 -4.63 2.96 -12.53
C GLN A 192 -5.23 1.54 -12.54
N LEU A 193 -5.73 1.07 -11.40
CA LEU A 193 -6.39 -0.22 -11.24
C LEU A 193 -7.84 -0.24 -11.74
N TRP A 194 -8.45 0.91 -12.09
CA TRP A 194 -9.85 0.91 -12.53
C TRP A 194 -10.09 0.07 -13.80
N ARG A 195 -9.18 0.17 -14.77
CA ARG A 195 -9.27 -0.51 -16.07
C ARG A 195 -9.26 -2.03 -15.95
N PRO A 196 -8.25 -2.65 -15.29
CA PRO A 196 -8.24 -4.10 -15.15
C PRO A 196 -9.48 -4.62 -14.42
N TRP A 197 -9.93 -3.93 -13.37
CA TRP A 197 -11.14 -4.34 -12.64
C TRP A 197 -12.42 -4.16 -13.44
N MET A 198 -12.52 -3.12 -14.27
CA MET A 198 -13.63 -2.98 -15.21
C MET A 198 -13.66 -4.15 -16.20
N LEU A 199 -12.51 -4.55 -16.75
CA LEU A 199 -12.46 -5.70 -17.67
C LEU A 199 -12.88 -7.00 -16.98
N ILE A 200 -12.42 -7.24 -15.74
CA ILE A 200 -12.85 -8.39 -14.93
C ILE A 200 -14.35 -8.31 -14.61
N ALA A 201 -14.89 -7.12 -14.31
CA ALA A 201 -16.32 -6.94 -14.06
C ALA A 201 -17.17 -7.19 -15.31
N LEU A 202 -16.68 -6.79 -16.49
CA LEU A 202 -17.33 -7.08 -17.77
C LEU A 202 -17.26 -8.58 -18.11
N SER A 203 -16.19 -9.26 -17.72
CA SER A 203 -16.07 -10.72 -17.84
C SER A 203 -17.15 -11.41 -17.01
N VAL A 204 -17.23 -11.11 -15.70
CA VAL A 204 -18.28 -11.65 -14.82
C VAL A 204 -19.68 -11.32 -15.33
N ALA A 205 -19.91 -10.11 -15.85
CA ALA A 205 -21.21 -9.76 -16.43
C ALA A 205 -21.54 -10.57 -17.69
N ALA A 206 -20.54 -10.90 -18.53
CA ALA A 206 -20.73 -11.74 -19.70
C ALA A 206 -21.04 -13.19 -19.29
N ALA A 207 -20.29 -13.75 -18.34
CA ALA A 207 -20.54 -15.09 -17.78
C ALA A 207 -21.95 -15.18 -17.17
N SER A 208 -22.33 -14.26 -16.29
CA SER A 208 -23.65 -14.28 -15.67
C SER A 208 -24.80 -14.11 -16.67
N LEU A 209 -24.59 -13.37 -17.77
CA LEU A 209 -25.58 -13.28 -18.84
C LEU A 209 -25.64 -14.59 -19.63
N ALA A 210 -24.50 -15.22 -19.91
CA ALA A 210 -24.43 -16.51 -20.57
C ALA A 210 -25.15 -17.58 -19.75
N ASP A 211 -24.89 -17.67 -18.43
CA ASP A 211 -25.54 -18.62 -17.53
C ASP A 211 -27.07 -18.45 -17.53
N LEU A 212 -27.56 -17.21 -17.42
CA LEU A 212 -29.02 -16.95 -17.47
C LEU A 212 -29.65 -17.35 -18.81
N LEU A 213 -28.96 -17.09 -19.92
CA LEU A 213 -29.43 -17.49 -21.25
C LEU A 213 -29.36 -19.00 -21.45
N TYR A 214 -28.29 -19.65 -20.99
CA TYR A 214 -28.11 -21.10 -21.04
C TYR A 214 -29.23 -21.79 -20.26
N ILE A 215 -29.42 -21.45 -18.98
CA ILE A 215 -30.46 -22.05 -18.14
C ILE A 215 -31.85 -21.83 -18.78
N TYR A 216 -32.14 -20.65 -19.30
CA TYR A 216 -33.41 -20.40 -19.99
C TYR A 216 -33.57 -21.28 -21.23
N LEU A 217 -32.55 -21.37 -22.08
CA LEU A 217 -32.59 -22.15 -23.30
C LEU A 217 -32.69 -23.65 -23.02
N ASP A 218 -31.88 -24.14 -22.11
CA ASP A 218 -31.82 -25.53 -21.69
C ASP A 218 -33.14 -25.98 -21.05
N TRP A 219 -33.64 -25.23 -20.06
CA TRP A 219 -34.91 -25.54 -19.38
C TRP A 219 -36.14 -25.58 -20.30
N ASN A 220 -36.06 -24.92 -21.47
CA ASN A 220 -37.14 -24.92 -22.45
C ASN A 220 -36.86 -25.81 -23.67
N ASP A 221 -35.81 -26.65 -23.62
CA ASP A 221 -35.37 -27.50 -24.74
C ASP A 221 -35.10 -26.71 -26.03
N LEU A 222 -34.65 -25.45 -25.90
CA LEU A 222 -34.39 -24.53 -27.01
C LEU A 222 -32.91 -24.49 -27.40
N TYR A 223 -32.02 -25.03 -26.57
CA TYR A 223 -30.58 -24.99 -26.83
C TYR A 223 -30.21 -25.71 -28.14
N TYR A 224 -29.53 -24.99 -29.05
CA TYR A 224 -29.19 -25.41 -30.41
C TYR A 224 -30.35 -25.88 -31.31
N THR A 225 -31.58 -25.50 -30.97
CA THR A 225 -32.73 -25.69 -31.86
C THR A 225 -32.77 -24.66 -32.98
N SER A 226 -33.46 -24.97 -34.09
CA SER A 226 -33.63 -24.02 -35.21
C SER A 226 -34.34 -22.72 -34.82
N GLN A 227 -35.21 -22.75 -33.79
CA GLN A 227 -36.01 -21.60 -33.36
C GLN A 227 -35.18 -20.60 -32.54
N ALA A 228 -34.20 -21.08 -31.77
CA ALA A 228 -33.40 -20.27 -30.87
C ALA A 228 -31.89 -20.32 -31.16
N LEU A 229 -31.49 -20.81 -32.35
CA LEU A 229 -30.10 -21.02 -32.74
C LEU A 229 -29.21 -19.78 -32.53
N TRP A 230 -29.73 -18.58 -32.84
CA TRP A 230 -28.98 -17.35 -32.66
C TRP A 230 -28.72 -17.02 -31.19
N LEU A 231 -29.64 -17.41 -30.29
CA LEU A 231 -29.52 -17.19 -28.86
C LEU A 231 -28.53 -18.17 -28.25
N SER A 232 -28.54 -19.45 -28.65
CA SER A 232 -27.50 -20.43 -28.25
C SER A 232 -26.11 -19.99 -28.67
N ARG A 233 -25.94 -19.51 -29.91
CA ARG A 233 -24.65 -18.97 -30.39
C ARG A 233 -24.21 -17.73 -29.62
N LEU A 234 -25.17 -16.89 -29.22
CA LEU A 234 -24.87 -15.73 -28.38
C LEU A 234 -24.39 -16.16 -26.99
N THR A 235 -25.04 -17.15 -26.39
CA THR A 235 -24.65 -17.76 -25.11
C THR A 235 -23.21 -18.27 -25.16
N ASP A 236 -22.86 -19.11 -26.14
CA ASP A 236 -21.51 -19.63 -26.32
C ASP A 236 -20.48 -18.52 -26.55
N TRP A 237 -20.83 -17.53 -27.36
CA TRP A 237 -19.96 -16.39 -27.60
C TRP A 237 -19.70 -15.57 -26.33
N LEU A 238 -20.71 -15.40 -25.46
CA LEU A 238 -20.55 -14.72 -24.18
C LEU A 238 -19.61 -15.46 -23.24
N PHE A 239 -19.66 -16.81 -23.17
CA PHE A 239 -18.69 -17.61 -22.42
C PHE A 239 -17.26 -17.45 -22.96
N LEU A 240 -17.07 -17.44 -24.29
CA LEU A 240 -15.75 -17.18 -24.88
C LEU A 240 -15.25 -15.77 -24.56
N VAL A 241 -16.14 -14.77 -24.62
CA VAL A 241 -15.82 -13.37 -24.31
C VAL A 241 -15.43 -13.19 -22.85
N ASP A 242 -16.07 -13.90 -21.91
CA ASP A 242 -15.71 -13.87 -20.50
C ASP A 242 -14.22 -14.20 -20.30
N TYR A 243 -13.76 -15.37 -20.73
CA TYR A 243 -12.37 -15.77 -20.54
C TYR A 243 -11.36 -14.82 -21.21
N ILE A 244 -11.70 -14.27 -22.38
CA ILE A 244 -10.87 -13.27 -23.06
C ILE A 244 -10.78 -11.97 -22.25
N LEU A 245 -11.91 -11.46 -21.76
CA LEU A 245 -11.98 -10.24 -20.94
C LEU A 245 -11.27 -10.42 -19.60
N TYR A 246 -11.44 -11.58 -18.95
CA TYR A 246 -10.74 -11.92 -17.71
C TYR A 246 -9.22 -11.94 -17.91
N GLY A 247 -8.75 -12.67 -18.93
CA GLY A 247 -7.33 -12.72 -19.29
C GLY A 247 -6.76 -11.33 -19.62
N TRP A 248 -7.51 -10.50 -20.35
CA TRP A 248 -7.11 -9.13 -20.64
C TRP A 248 -7.06 -8.28 -19.38
N GLY A 249 -8.04 -8.41 -18.48
CA GLY A 249 -8.02 -7.79 -17.15
C GLY A 249 -6.73 -8.09 -16.39
N MET A 250 -6.27 -9.34 -16.40
CA MET A 250 -5.00 -9.74 -15.79
C MET A 250 -3.78 -9.08 -16.45
N VAL A 251 -3.76 -8.99 -17.78
CA VAL A 251 -2.68 -8.28 -18.50
C VAL A 251 -2.63 -6.80 -18.14
N GLU A 252 -3.77 -6.12 -18.09
CA GLU A 252 -3.86 -4.71 -17.69
C GLU A 252 -3.50 -4.52 -16.22
N LEU A 253 -3.83 -5.46 -15.34
CA LEU A 253 -3.47 -5.41 -13.92
C LEU A 253 -1.95 -5.38 -13.76
N ARG A 254 -1.24 -6.24 -14.50
CA ARG A 254 0.23 -6.22 -14.52
C ARG A 254 0.81 -4.95 -15.11
N ARG A 255 0.16 -4.37 -16.13
CA ARG A 255 0.62 -3.10 -16.75
C ARG A 255 0.50 -1.94 -15.77
N ALA A 256 -0.66 -1.82 -15.12
CA ALA A 256 -0.88 -0.84 -14.06
C ALA A 256 0.18 -0.99 -12.97
N TRP A 257 0.45 -2.22 -12.53
CA TRP A 257 1.50 -2.49 -11.55
C TRP A 257 2.90 -2.07 -11.97
N ARG A 258 3.31 -2.43 -13.19
CA ARG A 258 4.62 -2.03 -13.72
C ARG A 258 4.76 -0.51 -13.84
N GLN A 259 3.69 0.19 -14.19
CA GLN A 259 3.70 1.65 -14.25
C GLN A 259 3.88 2.24 -12.85
N MET A 260 3.14 1.76 -11.85
CA MET A 260 3.29 2.17 -10.46
C MET A 260 4.73 1.94 -9.96
N THR A 261 5.33 0.77 -10.20
CA THR A 261 6.72 0.47 -9.79
C THR A 261 7.76 1.34 -10.52
N ARG A 262 7.57 1.61 -11.82
CA ARG A 262 8.50 2.44 -12.62
C ARG A 262 8.52 3.89 -12.19
N LEU A 263 7.40 4.42 -11.69
CA LEU A 263 7.30 5.79 -11.21
C LEU A 263 8.02 6.01 -9.88
N GLY A 264 8.83 5.03 -9.45
CA GLY A 264 9.52 5.10 -8.18
C GLY A 264 8.53 5.16 -7.03
N ALA A 265 7.28 4.68 -7.21
CA ALA A 265 6.51 4.25 -6.07
C ALA A 265 7.26 3.01 -5.57
N PRO A 266 8.07 3.08 -4.50
CA PRO A 266 8.46 1.86 -3.81
C PRO A 266 7.19 1.05 -3.69
N GLY A 267 7.17 -0.15 -4.29
CA GLY A 267 6.23 -1.16 -3.83
C GLY A 267 6.29 -1.13 -2.31
N PRO A 268 5.18 -1.29 -1.58
CA PRO A 268 5.09 -0.99 -0.15
C PRO A 268 6.09 -1.86 0.60
N ARG A 269 7.35 -1.39 0.62
CA ARG A 269 8.06 -1.20 1.85
C ARG A 269 7.05 -0.43 2.66
N PRO A 270 6.60 -0.94 3.81
CA PRO A 270 5.92 -0.07 4.76
C PRO A 270 6.73 1.21 4.71
N VAL A 271 6.10 2.35 4.43
CA VAL A 271 6.75 3.63 4.63
C VAL A 271 7.30 3.45 6.03
N GLN A 272 8.60 3.18 6.15
CA GLN A 272 9.25 3.17 7.43
C GLN A 272 9.02 4.62 7.75
N ARG A 273 8.01 4.87 8.62
CA ARG A 273 7.68 6.21 9.08
C ARG A 273 9.04 6.86 9.23
N PRO A 274 9.33 7.96 8.50
CA PRO A 274 10.65 8.57 8.58
C PRO A 274 10.97 8.58 10.06
N LYS A 275 11.91 7.72 10.46
CA LYS A 275 12.15 7.41 11.87
C LYS A 275 12.45 8.79 12.40
N THR A 276 11.57 9.39 13.21
CA THR A 276 11.75 10.80 13.59
C THR A 276 13.12 10.86 14.23
N PHE A 277 14.06 11.48 13.50
CA PHE A 277 15.48 11.38 13.79
C PHE A 277 15.77 12.49 14.77
N THR A 278 15.77 12.13 16.04
CA THR A 278 16.10 13.07 17.10
C THR A 278 17.37 12.57 17.75
N ASN A 279 18.30 13.49 17.98
CA ASN A 279 19.55 13.15 18.62
C ASN A 279 19.26 12.78 20.07
N ALA A 280 19.31 11.50 20.41
CA ALA A 280 19.34 11.09 21.80
C ALA A 280 20.66 11.61 22.39
N LEU A 281 20.56 12.48 23.41
CA LEU A 281 21.73 12.97 24.13
C LEU A 281 22.05 12.06 25.30
N GLY A 282 23.34 11.81 25.50
CA GLY A 282 23.88 11.18 26.69
C GLY A 282 25.04 12.00 27.20
N LEU A 283 25.07 12.26 28.50
CA LEU A 283 26.25 12.75 29.20
C LEU A 283 26.97 11.58 29.86
N LEU A 284 28.29 11.66 29.85
CA LEU A 284 29.19 10.73 30.53
C LEU A 284 30.20 11.55 31.34
N TYR A 285 30.40 11.15 32.60
CA TYR A 285 31.29 11.82 33.53
C TYR A 285 32.49 10.93 33.82
N LEU A 286 33.70 11.46 33.65
CA LEU A 286 34.97 10.76 33.90
C LEU A 286 35.76 11.43 35.02
N ASP A 287 36.44 10.61 35.83
CA ASP A 287 37.45 11.07 36.80
C ASP A 287 38.85 11.23 36.17
N GLN A 288 39.84 11.57 37.01
CA GLN A 288 41.23 11.79 36.61
C GLN A 288 41.91 10.54 36.03
N GLU A 289 41.43 9.34 36.38
CA GLU A 289 41.87 8.06 35.82
C GLU A 289 41.03 7.58 34.62
N ASP A 290 40.18 8.45 34.05
CA ASP A 290 39.24 8.17 32.96
C ASP A 290 38.22 7.06 33.28
N ARG A 291 37.87 6.88 34.56
CA ARG A 291 36.82 5.94 34.98
C ARG A 291 35.47 6.62 34.92
N VAL A 292 34.45 5.85 34.56
CA VAL A 292 33.08 6.33 34.49
C VAL A 292 32.53 6.50 35.90
N ILE A 293 32.32 7.74 36.33
CA ILE A 293 31.74 8.06 37.64
C ILE A 293 30.22 8.31 37.58
N GLY A 294 29.68 8.51 36.37
CA GLY A 294 28.25 8.62 36.16
C GLY A 294 27.88 8.88 34.70
N PHE A 295 26.58 8.83 34.42
CA PHE A 295 26.00 9.15 33.11
C PHE A 295 24.58 9.68 33.28
N ALA A 296 24.08 10.44 32.30
CA ALA A 296 22.71 10.96 32.29
C ALA A 296 22.18 11.09 30.86
N GLY A 297 20.85 11.13 30.69
CA GLY A 297 20.20 11.41 29.41
C GLY A 297 19.63 10.18 28.69
N VAL A 298 18.68 10.45 27.80
CA VAL A 298 17.85 9.42 27.16
C VAL A 298 18.62 8.43 26.28
N LEU A 299 19.82 8.80 25.82
CA LEU A 299 20.68 7.90 25.05
C LEU A 299 20.91 6.58 25.80
N TRP A 300 21.05 6.62 27.12
CA TRP A 300 21.30 5.45 27.97
C TRP A 300 20.02 4.69 28.36
N GLU A 301 18.91 5.43 28.48
CA GLU A 301 17.62 4.87 28.87
C GLU A 301 16.99 4.08 27.72
N GLN A 302 17.11 4.58 26.49
CA GLN A 302 16.34 4.06 25.36
C GLN A 302 17.21 3.55 24.21
N GLY A 303 18.47 3.99 24.07
CA GLY A 303 19.29 3.72 22.89
C GLY A 303 20.45 2.75 23.14
N ALA A 304 21.52 3.27 23.74
CA ALA A 304 22.74 2.55 24.07
C ALA A 304 22.63 1.75 25.37
N HIS A 305 23.47 0.73 25.51
CA HIS A 305 23.71 0.14 26.82
C HIS A 305 24.43 1.12 27.76
N PRO A 306 23.93 1.31 29.01
CA PRO A 306 24.60 2.16 29.98
C PRO A 306 26.00 1.62 30.30
N PRO A 307 27.00 2.51 30.46
CA PRO A 307 28.36 2.11 30.82
C PRO A 307 28.43 1.53 32.24
N ALA A 308 29.38 0.61 32.47
CA ALA A 308 29.71 0.17 33.82
C ALA A 308 30.40 1.28 34.61
N LEU A 309 29.88 1.59 35.80
CA LEU A 309 30.47 2.57 36.72
C LEU A 309 31.79 2.06 37.30
N GLU A 310 32.67 2.99 37.69
CA GLU A 310 33.98 2.76 38.31
C GLU A 310 34.97 1.95 37.46
N LYS A 311 34.62 1.71 36.19
CA LYS A 311 35.49 1.08 35.20
C LYS A 311 36.13 2.15 34.32
N PRO A 312 37.39 1.95 33.88
CA PRO A 312 37.95 2.75 32.80
C PRO A 312 36.99 2.79 31.61
N VAL A 313 36.80 3.94 30.97
CA VAL A 313 35.80 4.11 29.89
C VAL A 313 35.98 3.12 28.73
N ARG A 314 37.21 2.66 28.49
CA ARG A 314 37.55 1.59 27.52
C ARG A 314 37.03 0.19 27.89
N GLU A 315 36.80 -0.06 29.17
CA GLU A 315 36.32 -1.33 29.74
C GLU A 315 34.83 -1.24 30.11
N ALA A 316 34.24 -0.04 30.07
CA ALA A 316 32.84 0.19 30.40
C ALA A 316 31.85 -0.44 29.39
N TRP A 317 32.33 -0.87 28.20
CA TRP A 317 31.57 -1.62 27.19
C TRP A 317 32.35 -2.85 26.70
N PRO A 318 32.07 -4.05 27.25
CA PRO A 318 32.86 -5.27 27.04
C PRO A 318 32.98 -5.76 25.58
N GLU A 319 32.06 -5.37 24.69
CA GLU A 319 31.97 -5.87 23.31
C GLU A 319 32.21 -4.78 22.24
N SER A 320 32.65 -3.60 22.65
CA SER A 320 32.90 -2.52 21.69
C SER A 320 34.23 -2.73 20.97
N THR A 321 34.26 -2.68 19.63
CA THR A 321 35.50 -2.46 18.85
C THR A 321 36.03 -1.03 19.03
N ALA A 322 35.69 -0.37 20.14
CA ALA A 322 35.99 1.02 20.42
C ALA A 322 37.24 1.21 21.28
N GLN A 323 37.91 0.12 21.72
CA GLN A 323 39.06 0.23 22.62
C GLN A 323 40.19 1.08 22.02
N GLU A 324 40.54 0.91 20.74
CA GLU A 324 41.56 1.74 20.07
C GLU A 324 41.11 3.19 19.91
N ASN A 325 39.83 3.42 19.58
CA ASN A 325 39.28 4.77 19.41
C ASN A 325 39.25 5.55 20.72
N TRP A 326 38.89 4.91 21.84
CA TRP A 326 38.82 5.58 23.14
C TRP A 326 40.18 6.14 23.58
N GLN A 327 41.26 5.38 23.38
CA GLN A 327 42.60 5.84 23.76
C GLN A 327 43.01 7.09 22.98
N VAL A 328 42.72 7.13 21.67
CA VAL A 328 43.00 8.29 20.81
C VAL A 328 42.18 9.50 21.27
N LEU A 329 40.88 9.31 21.54
CA LEU A 329 39.99 10.38 21.97
C LEU A 329 40.41 10.97 23.34
N LEU A 330 40.75 10.12 24.31
CA LEU A 330 41.20 10.56 25.64
C LEU A 330 42.57 11.26 25.60
N ASN A 331 43.51 10.74 24.80
CA ASN A 331 44.81 11.40 24.61
C ASN A 331 44.64 12.78 23.97
N THR A 332 43.77 12.88 22.95
CA THR A 332 43.43 14.17 22.32
C THR A 332 42.83 15.13 23.34
N LEU A 333 41.88 14.65 24.14
CA LEU A 333 41.22 15.45 25.17
C LEU A 333 42.19 15.97 26.25
N ARG A 334 43.16 15.15 26.69
CA ARG A 334 44.18 15.54 27.67
C ARG A 334 45.17 16.56 27.10
N LEU A 335 45.52 16.44 25.82
CA LEU A 335 46.48 17.33 25.16
C LEU A 335 45.86 18.67 24.75
N GLU A 336 44.66 18.63 24.18
CA GLU A 336 43.99 19.79 23.58
C GLU A 336 42.98 20.45 24.53
N GLY A 337 42.63 19.79 25.63
CA GLY A 337 41.60 20.23 26.58
C GLY A 337 40.16 20.16 26.04
N LYS A 338 40.00 19.86 24.75
CA LYS A 338 38.71 19.77 24.05
C LYS A 338 38.73 18.61 23.07
N LEU A 339 37.55 18.08 22.78
CA LEU A 339 37.33 17.05 21.78
C LEU A 339 36.21 17.50 20.85
N PHE A 340 36.56 17.77 19.59
CA PHE A 340 35.59 18.06 18.53
C PHE A 340 34.78 16.81 18.15
N PRO A 341 33.60 16.98 17.51
CA PRO A 341 32.73 15.89 17.09
C PRO A 341 33.46 14.76 16.38
N SER A 342 33.52 13.61 17.06
CA SER A 342 34.16 12.41 16.53
C SER A 342 33.14 11.28 16.52
N ALA A 343 33.13 10.47 15.46
CA ALA A 343 32.22 9.33 15.37
C ALA A 343 32.69 8.19 16.29
N LEU A 344 31.75 7.59 17.02
CA LEU A 344 31.98 6.48 17.95
C LEU A 344 30.86 5.45 17.78
N SER A 345 31.21 4.17 17.65
CA SER A 345 30.21 3.10 17.60
C SER A 345 29.96 2.55 19.01
N LEU A 346 28.72 2.62 19.48
CA LEU A 346 28.30 2.05 20.77
C LEU A 346 27.38 0.83 20.56
N PRO A 347 27.37 -0.13 21.50
CA PRO A 347 26.37 -1.19 21.51
C PRO A 347 24.99 -0.62 21.86
N ALA A 348 24.00 -0.84 20.98
CA ALA A 348 22.60 -0.53 21.22
C ALA A 348 21.91 -1.70 21.94
N ARG A 349 20.77 -1.43 22.58
CA ARG A 349 20.01 -2.43 23.36
C ARG A 349 19.41 -3.57 22.54
N ASP A 350 19.35 -3.45 21.23
CA ASP A 350 18.81 -4.43 20.29
C ASP A 350 19.90 -5.32 19.66
N ASP A 351 21.07 -5.42 20.31
CA ASP A 351 22.29 -6.07 19.82
C ASP A 351 22.82 -5.50 18.49
N GLN A 352 22.30 -4.35 18.03
CA GLN A 352 22.87 -3.61 16.90
C GLN A 352 23.91 -2.59 17.37
N ARG A 353 24.68 -2.07 16.41
CA ARG A 353 25.62 -0.98 16.67
C ARG A 353 24.99 0.36 16.32
N MET A 354 25.04 1.29 17.27
CA MET A 354 24.61 2.67 17.08
C MET A 354 25.81 3.57 16.86
N THR A 355 25.83 4.27 15.73
CA THR A 355 26.78 5.36 15.50
C THR A 355 26.37 6.56 16.35
N CYS A 356 27.27 6.96 17.23
CA CYS A 356 27.16 8.14 18.07
C CYS A 356 28.24 9.16 17.66
N TRP A 357 28.00 10.42 17.97
CA TRP A 357 28.99 11.49 17.87
C TRP A 357 29.37 11.94 19.28
N ILE A 358 30.65 11.93 19.59
CA ILE A 358 31.17 12.33 20.89
C ILE A 358 31.85 13.69 20.80
N SER A 359 31.66 14.50 21.83
CA SER A 359 32.30 15.80 22.01
C SER A 359 32.58 16.00 23.50
N SER A 360 33.67 16.67 23.87
CA SER A 360 34.08 16.75 25.27
C SER A 360 34.91 18.00 25.58
N VAL A 361 34.92 18.39 26.85
CA VAL A 361 35.83 19.39 27.41
C VAL A 361 36.45 18.80 28.68
N ALA A 362 37.78 18.89 28.78
CA ALA A 362 38.52 18.43 29.95
C ALA A 362 38.29 19.36 31.15
N ILE A 363 38.23 18.78 32.34
CA ILE A 363 38.19 19.50 33.62
C ILE A 363 39.64 19.60 34.10
N ALA A 364 40.21 20.80 34.09
CA ALA A 364 41.60 21.00 34.49
C ALA A 364 41.84 22.31 35.26
N PRO A 365 41.28 22.47 36.47
CA PRO A 365 41.56 23.62 37.31
C PRO A 365 43.06 23.63 37.66
N GLY A 366 43.74 24.75 37.38
CA GLY A 366 45.19 24.84 37.59
C GLY A 366 46.04 24.10 36.56
N GLY A 367 45.46 23.63 35.45
CA GLY A 367 46.18 22.98 34.35
C GLY A 367 46.47 21.49 34.54
N THR A 368 46.06 20.90 35.67
CA THR A 368 46.12 19.46 35.92
C THR A 368 44.80 18.80 35.54
N TYR A 369 44.83 17.75 34.72
CA TYR A 369 43.64 17.00 34.32
C TYR A 369 43.00 16.31 35.53
N GLU A 370 41.78 16.70 35.87
CA GLU A 370 40.98 16.10 36.96
C GLU A 370 39.84 15.22 36.44
N GLY A 371 39.60 15.21 35.13
CA GLY A 371 38.57 14.40 34.49
C GLY A 371 37.95 15.07 33.27
N ALA A 372 36.79 14.61 32.86
CA ALA A 372 36.11 15.12 31.68
C ALA A 372 34.59 14.90 31.69
N ASN A 373 33.88 15.79 31.00
CA ASN A 373 32.46 15.62 30.70
C ASN A 373 32.28 15.42 29.20
N LEU A 374 31.71 14.28 28.80
CA LEU A 374 31.51 13.90 27.41
C LEU A 374 30.04 14.01 27.06
N LEU A 375 29.77 14.65 25.93
CA LEU A 375 28.47 14.73 25.29
C LEU A 375 28.45 13.72 24.13
N LEU A 376 27.58 12.72 24.25
CA LEU A 376 27.31 11.73 23.22
C LEU A 376 25.98 12.02 22.55
N ARG A 377 25.95 11.88 21.23
CA ARG A 377 24.76 12.11 20.39
C ARG A 377 24.53 10.91 19.51
N GLY A 378 23.50 10.13 19.81
CA GLY A 378 23.09 8.97 19.01
C GLY A 378 21.82 9.26 18.23
N TYR A 379 21.67 8.63 17.06
CA TYR A 379 20.41 8.72 16.31
C TYR A 379 19.41 7.73 16.87
N GLN A 380 18.32 8.24 17.46
CA GLN A 380 17.26 7.39 17.98
C GLN A 380 15.89 7.72 17.36
N PRO A 381 15.22 6.73 16.74
CA PRO A 381 13.86 6.90 16.23
C PRO A 381 12.84 7.18 17.34
N GLY A 382 11.98 8.17 17.15
CA GLY A 382 10.79 8.35 18.00
C GLY A 382 10.97 9.22 19.24
N LEU A 383 12.17 9.72 19.48
CA LEU A 383 12.42 10.79 20.44
C LEU A 383 12.02 12.14 19.81
N PHE A 384 11.61 13.12 20.61
CA PHE A 384 11.23 14.46 20.13
C PHE A 384 11.98 15.58 20.86
N ASP A 385 12.33 15.34 22.13
CA ASP A 385 13.20 16.21 22.91
C ASP A 385 14.57 15.56 23.11
N PRO A 386 15.66 16.12 22.53
CA PRO A 386 17.00 15.59 22.71
C PRO A 386 17.48 15.67 24.18
N PHE A 387 16.90 16.55 24.99
CA PHE A 387 17.26 16.75 26.41
C PHE A 387 16.39 15.93 27.38
N LEU A 388 15.49 15.09 26.87
CA LEU A 388 14.66 14.24 27.72
C LEU A 388 15.54 13.42 28.69
N GLY A 389 15.15 13.39 29.97
CA GLY A 389 15.90 12.66 31.01
C GLY A 389 17.17 13.36 31.53
N LEU A 390 17.49 14.59 31.09
CA LEU A 390 18.55 15.40 31.67
C LEU A 390 17.98 16.33 32.76
N SER A 391 18.70 16.45 33.89
CA SER A 391 18.40 17.51 34.87
C SER A 391 18.65 18.91 34.28
N PRO A 392 18.16 19.99 34.90
CA PRO A 392 18.47 21.36 34.46
C PRO A 392 19.98 21.65 34.39
N GLU A 393 20.75 21.15 35.36
CA GLU A 393 22.20 21.30 35.42
C GLU A 393 22.87 20.51 34.28
N SER A 394 22.41 19.27 34.07
CA SER A 394 22.88 18.39 32.99
C SER A 394 22.58 19.01 31.62
N THR A 395 21.41 19.62 31.46
CA THR A 395 21.02 20.35 30.24
C THR A 395 21.92 21.55 30.00
N GLY A 396 22.22 22.32 31.05
CA GLY A 396 23.18 23.43 30.99
C GLY A 396 24.58 22.96 30.58
N LEU A 397 25.05 21.85 31.14
CA LEU A 397 26.33 21.24 30.81
C LEU A 397 26.36 20.72 29.36
N ALA A 398 25.31 20.05 28.90
CA ALA A 398 25.20 19.58 27.51
C ALA A 398 25.26 20.75 26.51
N ARG A 399 24.56 21.85 26.80
CA ARG A 399 24.62 23.08 25.98
C ARG A 399 26.00 23.72 26.01
N PHE A 400 26.64 23.76 27.17
CA PHE A 400 28.01 24.26 27.32
C PHE A 400 28.99 23.44 26.49
N LEU A 401 29.01 22.11 26.65
CA LEU A 401 29.87 21.21 25.88
C LEU A 401 29.65 21.35 24.38
N ALA A 402 28.39 21.43 23.95
CA ALA A 402 28.06 21.61 22.55
C ALA A 402 28.68 22.92 22.00
N ARG A 403 28.46 24.04 22.71
CA ARG A 403 29.01 25.35 22.32
C ARG A 403 30.54 25.35 22.28
N GLU A 404 31.20 24.80 23.31
CA GLU A 404 32.66 24.83 23.43
C GLU A 404 33.39 23.98 22.40
N THR A 405 32.71 22.96 21.84
CA THR A 405 33.26 22.03 20.85
C THR A 405 32.83 22.36 19.43
N GLY A 406 32.20 23.53 19.21
CA GLY A 406 31.68 23.92 17.89
C GLY A 406 30.53 23.05 17.39
N VAL A 407 29.94 22.24 18.28
CA VAL A 407 28.69 21.54 18.00
C VAL A 407 27.56 22.56 18.09
N THR A 408 27.13 23.03 16.94
CA THR A 408 25.73 23.44 16.82
C THR A 408 24.91 22.19 17.07
N ILE A 409 24.19 22.12 18.20
CA ILE A 409 23.13 21.12 18.41
C ILE A 409 22.34 21.10 17.11
N PRO A 410 22.25 19.96 16.38
CA PRO A 410 21.94 19.97 14.97
C PRO A 410 20.78 20.90 14.68
N ASP A 411 21.03 21.80 13.72
CA ASP A 411 20.05 22.69 13.12
C ASP A 411 18.72 21.97 13.07
N TYR A 412 17.81 22.28 14.00
CA TYR A 412 16.44 21.77 14.02
C TYR A 412 15.83 21.83 12.61
N ARG A 413 16.26 22.85 11.85
CA ARG A 413 16.07 23.04 10.41
C ARG A 413 16.41 21.83 9.53
N GLN A 414 17.57 21.18 9.62
CA GLN A 414 17.91 20.03 8.77
C GLN A 414 17.09 18.80 9.13
N ALA A 415 16.89 18.52 10.43
CA ALA A 415 16.05 17.43 10.89
C ALA A 415 14.57 17.63 10.49
N MET A 416 14.06 18.87 10.63
CA MET A 416 12.73 19.25 10.14
C MET A 416 12.63 19.11 8.62
N HIS A 417 13.65 19.54 7.88
CA HIS A 417 13.67 19.42 6.42
C HIS A 417 13.59 17.96 5.97
N ASP A 418 14.38 17.07 6.58
CA ASP A 418 14.38 15.64 6.26
C ASP A 418 13.05 14.97 6.65
N TYR A 419 12.45 15.39 7.77
CA TYR A 419 11.14 14.94 8.20
C TYR A 419 10.02 15.38 7.22
N VAL A 420 10.02 16.65 6.83
CA VAL A 420 9.09 17.21 5.83
C VAL A 420 9.23 16.51 4.49
N GLN A 421 10.46 16.29 4.02
CA GLN A 421 10.69 15.51 2.79
C GLN A 421 10.17 14.08 2.91
N GLY A 422 10.32 13.45 4.08
CA GLY A 422 9.77 12.12 4.36
C GLY A 422 8.24 12.09 4.27
N LEU A 423 7.56 13.05 4.91
CA LEU A 423 6.11 13.20 4.85
C LEU A 423 5.62 13.48 3.42
N TRP A 424 6.28 14.37 2.70
CA TRP A 424 5.96 14.70 1.32
C TRP A 424 6.08 13.48 0.40
N ARG A 425 7.19 12.74 0.49
CA ARG A 425 7.39 11.51 -0.28
C ARG A 425 6.32 10.47 0.03
N ALA A 426 5.96 10.30 1.30
CA ALA A 426 4.89 9.37 1.71
C ALA A 426 3.52 9.79 1.17
N LEU A 427 3.23 11.09 1.15
CA LEU A 427 2.00 11.63 0.56
C LEU A 427 2.00 11.43 -0.95
N MET A 428 3.06 11.82 -1.65
CA MET A 428 3.17 11.68 -3.11
C MET A 428 3.06 10.22 -3.55
N LEU A 429 3.63 9.30 -2.76
CA LEU A 429 3.46 7.86 -2.96
C LEU A 429 1.98 7.47 -2.87
N THR A 430 1.32 7.91 -1.81
CA THR A 430 -0.09 7.59 -1.54
C THR A 430 -0.99 8.15 -2.63
N LEU A 431 -0.78 9.42 -3.02
CA LEU A 431 -1.51 10.07 -4.10
C LEU A 431 -1.28 9.35 -5.43
N THR A 432 -0.04 8.96 -5.74
CA THR A 432 0.28 8.29 -7.01
C THR A 432 -0.30 6.89 -7.07
N GLN A 433 -0.27 6.16 -5.95
CA GLN A 433 -0.87 4.83 -5.86
C GLN A 433 -2.40 4.89 -6.01
N GLN A 434 -3.05 5.89 -5.39
CA GLN A 434 -4.50 5.97 -5.36
C GLN A 434 -5.11 6.65 -6.60
N PHE A 435 -4.47 7.70 -7.09
CA PHE A 435 -5.02 8.58 -8.12
C PHE A 435 -4.22 8.58 -9.42
N GLY A 436 -3.07 7.90 -9.44
CA GLY A 436 -2.16 7.89 -10.58
C GLY A 436 -1.27 9.15 -10.66
N PRO A 437 -0.23 9.11 -11.51
CA PRO A 437 0.79 10.16 -11.59
C PRO A 437 0.25 11.50 -12.11
N GLU A 438 -0.69 11.49 -13.05
CA GLU A 438 -1.27 12.71 -13.63
C GLU A 438 -2.02 13.50 -12.54
N ARG A 439 -2.89 12.83 -11.78
CA ARG A 439 -3.62 13.48 -10.69
C ARG A 439 -2.72 13.88 -9.53
N THR A 440 -1.67 13.11 -9.24
CA THR A 440 -0.64 13.54 -8.28
C THR A 440 0.03 14.83 -8.76
N GLN A 441 0.41 14.92 -10.04
CA GLN A 441 1.03 16.13 -10.58
C GLN A 441 0.09 17.33 -10.51
N GLU A 442 -1.20 17.16 -10.79
CA GLU A 442 -2.21 18.21 -10.61
C GLU A 442 -2.27 18.68 -9.15
N VAL A 443 -2.33 17.76 -8.17
CA VAL A 443 -2.34 18.11 -6.74
C VAL A 443 -1.04 18.80 -6.32
N VAL A 444 0.12 18.33 -6.80
CA VAL A 444 1.42 18.99 -6.56
C VAL A 444 1.40 20.40 -7.14
N HIS A 445 0.86 20.56 -8.34
CA HIS A 445 0.76 21.86 -9.00
C HIS A 445 -0.19 22.81 -8.25
N GLU A 446 -1.34 22.33 -7.77
CA GLU A 446 -2.27 23.10 -6.93
C GLU A 446 -1.60 23.57 -5.63
N ILE A 447 -0.86 22.69 -4.95
CA ILE A 447 -0.12 23.05 -3.72
C ILE A 447 1.03 24.01 -4.05
N GLN A 448 1.73 23.79 -5.17
CA GLN A 448 2.81 24.66 -5.63
C GLN A 448 2.29 26.06 -5.97
N GLN A 449 1.13 26.19 -6.64
CA GLN A 449 0.51 27.48 -6.93
C GLN A 449 0.06 28.20 -5.67
N ALA A 450 -0.46 27.46 -4.68
CA ALA A 450 -0.87 28.05 -3.40
C ALA A 450 0.31 28.57 -2.57
N HIS A 451 1.54 28.07 -2.82
CA HIS A 451 2.74 28.38 -2.04
C HIS A 451 3.96 28.71 -2.92
N GLU A 452 3.74 29.33 -4.08
CA GLU A 452 4.74 29.49 -5.15
C GLU A 452 5.95 30.34 -4.71
N GLU A 453 5.73 31.30 -3.81
CA GLU A 453 6.76 32.17 -3.25
C GLU A 453 7.66 31.45 -2.22
N THR A 454 7.20 30.30 -1.71
CA THR A 454 7.72 29.70 -0.49
C THR A 454 8.48 28.39 -0.74
N PHE A 455 8.10 27.64 -1.78
CA PHE A 455 8.71 26.34 -2.09
C PHE A 455 8.89 26.16 -3.59
N GLN A 456 9.82 25.27 -3.94
CA GLN A 456 9.77 24.54 -5.20
C GLN A 456 9.48 23.07 -4.90
N LEU A 457 8.24 22.68 -5.15
CA LEU A 457 7.76 21.32 -5.01
C LEU A 457 7.96 20.56 -6.31
N THR A 458 8.66 19.43 -6.20
CA THR A 458 8.66 18.41 -7.24
C THR A 458 8.05 17.14 -6.64
N PRO A 459 7.57 16.19 -7.47
CA PRO A 459 7.09 14.90 -6.98
C PRO A 459 8.13 14.11 -6.15
N GLN A 460 9.41 14.47 -6.24
CA GLN A 460 10.53 13.74 -5.64
C GLN A 460 11.15 14.49 -4.45
N HIS A 461 11.09 15.82 -4.44
CA HIS A 461 11.77 16.68 -3.46
C HIS A 461 10.97 17.96 -3.19
N ILE A 462 11.01 18.41 -1.92
CA ILE A 462 10.71 19.78 -1.55
C ILE A 462 12.05 20.51 -1.49
N ARG A 463 12.18 21.61 -2.23
CA ARG A 463 13.23 22.61 -2.01
C ARG A 463 12.60 23.83 -1.36
N LEU A 464 13.13 24.22 -0.21
CA LEU A 464 12.87 25.55 0.36
C LEU A 464 13.57 26.57 -0.54
N THR A 465 12.86 27.57 -1.02
CA THR A 465 13.49 28.75 -1.61
C THR A 465 14.13 29.52 -0.45
N GLU A 466 15.46 29.54 -0.38
CA GLU A 466 16.14 30.29 0.67
C GLU A 466 15.78 31.79 0.55
N PRO A 467 15.26 32.44 1.61
CA PRO A 467 15.07 33.88 1.58
C PRO A 467 16.47 34.52 1.55
N ALA A 468 16.70 35.38 0.55
CA ALA A 468 18.03 35.84 0.16
C ALA A 468 18.84 36.66 1.19
N ALA A 469 18.38 36.90 2.43
CA ALA A 469 19.14 37.75 3.38
C ALA A 469 18.77 37.69 4.88
N ALA A 470 17.89 36.81 5.36
CA ALA A 470 17.49 36.82 6.77
C ALA A 470 17.67 35.45 7.43
N GLU A 471 18.30 35.43 8.60
CA GLU A 471 18.19 34.29 9.52
C GLU A 471 16.70 33.96 9.66
N PRO A 472 16.26 32.78 9.21
CA PRO A 472 14.85 32.44 9.25
C PRO A 472 14.49 32.22 10.71
N ASN A 473 13.61 33.09 11.18
CA ASN A 473 12.95 32.92 12.46
C ASN A 473 12.31 31.53 12.49
N LEU A 474 12.72 30.69 13.45
CA LEU A 474 12.23 29.33 13.62
C LEU A 474 10.70 29.28 13.67
N GLU A 475 10.09 30.36 14.18
CA GLU A 475 8.65 30.60 14.23
C GLU A 475 7.99 30.66 12.84
N ALA A 476 8.67 31.26 11.85
CA ALA A 476 8.18 31.35 10.48
C ALA A 476 8.22 29.97 9.81
N LEU A 477 9.32 29.21 9.97
CA LEU A 477 9.41 27.82 9.50
C LEU A 477 8.34 26.92 10.14
N ARG A 478 8.03 27.14 11.41
CA ARG A 478 6.99 26.41 12.15
C ARG A 478 5.58 26.72 11.66
N ARG A 479 5.22 28.00 11.48
CA ARG A 479 3.92 28.40 10.90
C ARG A 479 3.75 27.82 9.50
N LEU A 480 4.78 27.96 8.69
CA LEU A 480 4.80 27.47 7.32
C LEU A 480 4.61 25.94 7.25
N TYR A 481 5.22 25.22 8.19
CA TYR A 481 5.05 23.78 8.33
C TYR A 481 3.62 23.40 8.73
N GLN A 482 3.02 24.11 9.68
CA GLN A 482 1.62 23.90 10.07
C GLN A 482 0.66 24.20 8.91
N GLU A 483 0.88 25.27 8.16
CA GLU A 483 0.06 25.62 7.00
C GLU A 483 0.17 24.56 5.89
N LEU A 484 1.40 24.12 5.57
CA LEU A 484 1.61 23.04 4.62
C LEU A 484 0.94 21.76 5.12
N LEU A 485 1.10 21.39 6.38
CA LEU A 485 0.48 20.18 6.92
C LEU A 485 -1.05 20.29 6.90
N ASN A 486 -1.61 21.43 7.29
CA ASN A 486 -3.05 21.70 7.26
C ASN A 486 -3.60 21.67 5.83
N ASP A 487 -2.85 22.14 4.83
CA ASP A 487 -3.22 22.05 3.43
C ASP A 487 -3.12 20.63 2.90
N LEU A 488 -2.05 19.90 3.23
CA LEU A 488 -1.91 18.49 2.89
C LEU A 488 -3.02 17.67 3.53
N GLN A 489 -3.38 17.98 4.77
CA GLN A 489 -4.50 17.41 5.50
C GLN A 489 -5.84 17.76 4.86
N ARG A 490 -6.11 19.03 4.53
CA ARG A 490 -7.33 19.45 3.85
C ARG A 490 -7.46 18.79 2.47
N GLN A 491 -6.38 18.69 1.71
CA GLN A 491 -6.38 18.04 0.39
C GLN A 491 -6.50 16.51 0.53
N ALA A 492 -5.82 15.89 1.48
CA ALA A 492 -5.97 14.47 1.78
C ALA A 492 -7.40 14.14 2.23
N ALA A 493 -8.02 14.96 3.09
CA ALA A 493 -9.40 14.81 3.54
C ALA A 493 -10.42 15.03 2.41
N ARG A 494 -10.12 15.89 1.43
CA ARG A 494 -10.93 16.04 0.21
C ARG A 494 -10.83 14.81 -0.70
N LEU A 495 -9.67 14.16 -0.74
CA LEU A 495 -9.36 13.06 -1.65
C LEU A 495 -9.70 11.66 -1.06
N LEU A 496 -9.63 11.50 0.27
CA LEU A 496 -9.93 10.30 1.03
C LEU A 496 -11.27 10.47 1.76
N SER A 497 -12.19 9.51 1.64
CA SER A 497 -13.51 9.61 2.29
C SER A 497 -13.43 9.90 3.82
N PRO A 498 -14.33 10.72 4.40
CA PRO A 498 -14.07 11.50 5.62
C PRO A 498 -13.60 10.77 6.90
N PRO A 499 -14.07 9.56 7.28
CA PRO A 499 -13.79 9.06 8.64
C PRO A 499 -12.44 8.35 8.80
N VAL A 500 -11.81 7.87 7.72
CA VAL A 500 -10.46 7.27 7.81
C VAL A 500 -9.39 8.34 7.76
N ALA A 501 -9.61 9.38 6.95
CA ALA A 501 -8.76 10.57 6.92
C ALA A 501 -8.84 11.30 8.26
N LEU A 502 -10.04 11.57 8.80
CA LEU A 502 -10.19 12.21 10.11
C LEU A 502 -9.57 11.37 11.24
N HIS A 503 -9.66 10.04 11.24
CA HIS A 503 -9.05 9.24 12.33
C HIS A 503 -7.50 9.27 12.30
N GLU A 504 -6.89 9.14 11.12
CA GLU A 504 -5.42 9.21 10.99
C GLU A 504 -4.91 10.66 11.11
N MET A 505 -5.71 11.65 10.68
CA MET A 505 -5.41 13.07 10.82
C MET A 505 -5.59 13.54 12.26
N THR A 506 -6.67 13.23 12.96
CA THR A 506 -6.86 13.57 14.39
C THR A 506 -5.83 12.85 15.29
N LYS A 507 -5.32 11.67 14.88
CA LYS A 507 -4.15 11.04 15.53
C LYS A 507 -2.84 11.77 15.26
N ALA A 508 -2.66 12.38 14.09
CA ALA A 508 -1.48 13.18 13.77
C ALA A 508 -1.58 14.59 14.36
N GLU A 509 -2.79 15.15 14.41
CA GLU A 509 -3.17 16.48 14.89
C GLU A 509 -3.09 16.52 16.43
N SER A 510 -3.67 15.55 17.17
CA SER A 510 -3.49 15.47 18.64
C SER A 510 -2.03 15.33 19.06
N ARG A 511 -1.23 14.53 18.33
CA ARG A 511 0.21 14.41 18.58
C ARG A 511 0.98 15.69 18.30
N MET A 512 0.46 16.54 17.41
CA MET A 512 1.09 17.80 17.05
C MET A 512 0.60 18.94 17.95
N GLU A 513 -0.67 18.97 18.35
CA GLU A 513 -1.25 19.93 19.31
C GLU A 513 -0.56 19.83 20.67
N ASP A 514 -0.36 18.60 21.18
CA ASP A 514 0.40 18.35 22.42
C ASP A 514 1.86 18.82 22.32
N SER A 515 2.48 18.67 21.15
CA SER A 515 3.86 19.11 20.88
C SER A 515 3.97 20.64 20.75
N LEU A 516 2.90 21.30 20.32
CA LEU A 516 2.86 22.74 20.11
C LEU A 516 2.48 23.52 21.37
N LEU A 517 1.58 22.97 22.19
CA LEU A 517 1.18 23.49 23.51
C LEU A 517 2.33 23.43 24.51
N TRP A 518 3.05 22.30 24.56
CA TRP A 518 4.25 22.16 25.39
C TRP A 518 5.35 23.17 25.01
N MET A 519 5.59 23.39 23.71
CA MET A 519 6.55 24.39 23.23
C MET A 519 6.15 25.85 23.55
N ALA A 520 4.85 26.15 23.67
CA ALA A 520 4.37 27.49 23.99
C ALA A 520 4.56 27.84 25.47
N GLU A 521 4.44 26.85 26.36
CA GLU A 521 4.74 27.00 27.79
C GLU A 521 6.24 27.13 28.07
N GLU A 522 7.10 26.37 27.39
CA GLU A 522 8.56 26.42 27.59
C GLU A 522 9.21 27.73 27.11
N LEU A 523 8.67 28.35 26.05
CA LEU A 523 9.19 29.61 25.50
C LEU A 523 8.65 30.87 26.22
N GLY A 524 7.89 30.72 27.31
CA GLY A 524 7.42 31.84 28.13
C GLY A 524 6.32 32.72 27.50
N LEU A 525 5.64 32.24 26.46
CA LEU A 525 4.57 32.97 25.77
C LEU A 525 3.23 32.77 26.49
N ARG A 526 2.82 33.74 27.32
CA ARG A 526 1.51 33.72 27.98
C ARG A 526 0.40 34.19 27.03
N PHE A 527 -0.50 33.31 26.65
CA PHE A 527 -1.79 33.72 26.08
C PHE A 527 -2.65 34.31 27.21
N ARG A 528 -3.03 35.60 27.10
CA ARG A 528 -4.18 36.11 27.86
C ARG A 528 -5.43 35.59 27.15
N SER A 529 -6.38 35.09 27.95
CA SER A 529 -7.66 34.56 27.50
C SER A 529 -8.46 35.53 26.65
#